data_AF-A0A1Z8JSH8-F1
#
_entry.id   AF-A0A1Z8JSH8-F1
#
_cell.length_a   1.000
_cell.length_b   1.000
_cell.length_c   1.000
_cell.angle_alpha   90.00
_cell.angle_beta   90.00
_cell.angle_gamma   90.00
#
_symmetry.space_group_name_H-M   'P 1'
#
loop_
_entity.id
_entity.type
_entity.pdbx_description
1 polymer ?
#
loop_
_entity_poly.entity_id
_entity_poly.type
_entity_poly.pdbx_seq_one_letter_code
_entity_poly.pdbx_strand_id
1 'polypeptide(L)'
;MFDSKTFMGKREREAYEKSFVGRYQKLVKKNSFLYFGLPMMLSIALGSVLLSNFTALRYERRDEKVKEMNEEDALSMINNRRKVDIKDEYYKLQGLLEEHEDWEPKRVERLPGESENKW
;
A
#
# COMPACT_ATOMS: atom_id res chain seq x y z
N MET A 1 -15.79 -19.90 62.70
CA MET A 1 -16.34 -20.68 61.56
C MET A 1 -17.13 -19.70 60.72
N PHE A 2 -16.66 -19.35 59.51
CA PHE A 2 -17.33 -18.33 58.68
C PHE A 2 -18.55 -18.95 58.01
N ASP A 3 -19.74 -18.42 58.32
CA ASP A 3 -20.99 -18.78 57.65
C ASP A 3 -20.93 -18.25 56.21
N SER A 4 -20.79 -19.15 55.23
CA SER A 4 -20.71 -18.79 53.82
C SER A 4 -22.11 -18.45 53.32
N LYS A 5 -22.54 -17.20 53.50
CA LYS A 5 -23.77 -16.70 52.88
C LYS A 5 -23.70 -16.92 51.37
N THR A 6 -24.62 -17.72 50.86
CA THR A 6 -24.73 -17.97 49.42
C THR A 6 -25.17 -16.68 48.73
N PHE A 7 -24.48 -16.32 47.64
CA PHE A 7 -24.69 -15.06 46.92
C PHE A 7 -26.10 -14.89 46.32
N MET A 8 -26.86 -15.97 46.07
CA MET A 8 -28.22 -15.91 45.51
C MET A 8 -29.16 -16.91 46.17
N GLY A 9 -30.43 -16.52 46.29
CA GLY A 9 -31.51 -17.42 46.74
C GLY A 9 -31.82 -18.51 45.72
N LYS A 10 -32.39 -19.64 46.17
CA LYS A 10 -32.70 -20.80 45.29
C LYS A 10 -33.58 -20.42 44.09
N ARG A 11 -34.63 -19.62 44.31
CA ARG A 11 -35.54 -19.13 43.25
C ARG A 11 -34.83 -18.25 42.23
N GLU A 12 -33.96 -17.36 42.70
CA GLU A 12 -33.23 -16.43 41.83
C GLU A 12 -32.22 -17.19 40.96
N ARG A 13 -31.58 -18.22 41.53
CA ARG A 13 -30.70 -19.11 40.79
C ARG A 13 -31.44 -19.88 39.70
N GLU A 14 -32.61 -20.43 39.98
CA GLU A 14 -33.44 -21.10 38.96
C GLU A 14 -33.88 -20.14 37.85
N ALA A 15 -34.27 -18.91 38.20
CA ALA A 15 -34.61 -17.88 37.23
C ALA A 15 -33.39 -17.49 36.36
N TYR A 16 -32.21 -17.34 36.97
CA TYR A 16 -30.96 -17.08 36.26
C TYR A 16 -30.58 -18.23 35.32
N GLU A 17 -30.71 -19.48 35.77
CA GLU A 17 -30.40 -20.64 34.94
C GLU A 17 -31.34 -20.80 33.75
N LYS A 18 -32.59 -20.34 33.87
CA LYS A 18 -33.55 -20.26 32.76
C LYS A 18 -33.30 -19.07 31.83
N SER A 19 -32.52 -18.07 32.26
CA SER A 19 -32.18 -16.90 31.44
C SER A 19 -31.23 -17.26 30.30
N PHE A 20 -31.21 -16.41 29.27
CA PHE A 20 -30.27 -16.55 28.15
C PHE A 20 -28.81 -16.54 28.62
N VAL A 21 -28.46 -15.60 29.51
CA VAL A 21 -27.10 -15.44 30.06
C VAL A 21 -26.68 -16.65 30.88
N GLY A 22 -27.58 -17.20 31.70
CA GLY A 22 -27.30 -18.39 32.51
C GLY A 22 -27.08 -19.64 31.66
N ARG A 23 -27.85 -19.82 30.59
CA ARG A 23 -27.62 -20.91 29.62
C ARG A 23 -26.29 -20.74 28.89
N TYR A 24 -25.97 -19.52 28.43
CA TYR A 24 -24.70 -19.22 27.78
C TYR A 24 -23.51 -19.49 28.72
N GLN A 25 -23.58 -19.05 29.98
CA GLN A 25 -22.55 -19.35 30.98
C GLN A 25 -22.36 -20.85 31.21
N LYS A 26 -23.44 -21.65 31.26
CA LYS A 26 -23.32 -23.11 31.39
C LYS A 26 -22.60 -23.74 30.18
N LEU A 27 -22.93 -23.27 28.97
CA LEU A 27 -22.30 -23.74 27.73
C LEU A 27 -20.81 -23.36 27.66
N VAL A 28 -20.47 -22.11 28.01
CA VAL A 28 -19.09 -21.64 28.09
C VAL A 28 -18.32 -22.44 29.14
N LYS A 29 -18.87 -22.63 30.35
CA LYS A 29 -18.20 -23.42 31.41
C LYS A 29 -17.94 -24.88 30.99
N LYS A 30 -18.80 -25.46 30.16
CA LYS A 30 -18.61 -26.82 29.63
C LYS A 30 -17.54 -26.85 28.55
N ASN A 31 -17.68 -25.99 27.53
CA ASN A 31 -16.81 -25.95 26.35
C ASN A 31 -16.36 -24.52 26.05
N SER A 32 -15.44 -23.98 26.86
CA SER A 32 -14.98 -22.58 26.73
C SER A 32 -14.45 -22.27 25.34
N PHE A 33 -13.67 -23.19 24.75
CA PHE A 33 -13.08 -22.96 23.43
C PHE A 33 -14.13 -22.81 22.32
N LEU A 34 -15.19 -23.61 22.32
CA LEU A 34 -16.20 -23.57 21.26
C LEU A 34 -17.04 -22.29 21.30
N TYR A 35 -17.44 -21.85 22.49
CA TYR A 35 -18.37 -20.73 22.63
C TYR A 35 -17.69 -19.38 22.81
N PHE A 36 -16.44 -19.35 23.29
CA PHE A 36 -15.68 -18.11 23.47
C PHE A 36 -14.48 -18.05 22.53
N GLY A 37 -13.71 -19.13 22.40
CA GLY A 37 -12.51 -19.18 21.57
C GLY A 37 -12.78 -19.15 20.07
N LEU A 38 -13.73 -19.94 19.57
CA LEU A 38 -14.04 -20.01 18.15
C LEU A 38 -14.58 -18.69 17.59
N PRO A 39 -15.52 -17.98 18.25
CA PRO A 39 -15.93 -16.65 17.82
C PRO A 39 -14.78 -15.62 17.88
N MET A 40 -13.88 -15.72 18.85
CA MET A 40 -12.70 -14.85 18.96
C MET A 40 -11.71 -15.10 17.82
N MET A 41 -11.39 -16.36 17.51
CA MET A 41 -10.51 -16.69 16.39
C MET A 41 -11.11 -16.28 15.06
N LEU A 42 -12.43 -16.43 14.92
CA LEU A 42 -13.16 -15.98 13.74
C LEU A 42 -13.10 -14.46 13.59
N SER A 43 -13.28 -13.69 14.67
CA SER A 43 -13.16 -12.23 14.60
C SER A 43 -11.75 -11.77 14.23
N ILE A 44 -10.71 -12.44 14.75
CA ILE A 44 -9.32 -12.18 14.38
C ILE A 44 -9.07 -12.49 12.90
N ALA A 45 -9.50 -13.65 12.42
CA ALA A 45 -9.33 -14.04 11.02
C ALA A 45 -10.06 -13.08 10.08
N LEU A 46 -11.30 -12.70 10.42
CA LEU A 46 -12.11 -11.77 9.65
C LEU A 46 -11.49 -10.36 9.64
N GLY A 47 -10.99 -9.90 10.79
CA GLY A 47 -10.23 -8.66 10.89
C GLY A 47 -8.96 -8.66 10.03
N SER A 48 -8.23 -9.77 10.00
CA SER A 48 -7.02 -9.94 9.19
C SER A 48 -7.30 -9.79 7.69
N VAL A 49 -8.33 -10.49 7.18
CA VAL A 49 -8.70 -10.42 5.75
C VAL A 49 -9.19 -9.02 5.38
N LEU A 50 -10.03 -8.39 6.22
CA LEU A 50 -10.51 -7.03 5.95
C LEU A 50 -9.36 -6.01 5.89
N LEU A 51 -8.43 -6.05 6.85
CA LEU A 51 -7.27 -5.15 6.85
C LEU A 51 -6.35 -5.40 5.66
N SER A 52 -6.09 -6.65 5.30
CA SER A 52 -5.23 -7.01 4.16
C SER A 52 -5.79 -6.49 2.84
N ASN A 53 -7.09 -6.64 2.62
CA ASN A 53 -7.73 -6.12 1.41
C ASN A 53 -7.70 -4.58 1.39
N PHE A 54 -7.88 -3.95 2.55
CA PHE A 54 -7.83 -2.49 2.65
C PHE A 54 -6.43 -1.92 2.35
N THR A 55 -5.36 -2.59 2.78
CA THR A 55 -3.99 -2.15 2.48
C THR A 55 -3.64 -2.36 1.01
N ALA A 56 -4.05 -3.47 0.39
CA ALA A 56 -3.84 -3.74 -1.04
C ALA A 56 -4.46 -2.64 -1.93
N LEU A 57 -5.69 -2.25 -1.62
CA LEU A 57 -6.44 -1.21 -2.35
C LEU A 57 -5.70 0.14 -2.45
N ARG A 58 -4.91 0.50 -1.44
CA ARG A 58 -4.12 1.74 -1.48
C ARG A 58 -2.97 1.66 -2.49
N TYR A 59 -2.32 0.50 -2.57
CA TYR A 59 -1.21 0.29 -3.48
C TYR A 59 -1.71 0.15 -4.92
N GLU A 60 -2.78 -0.62 -5.13
CA GLU A 60 -3.42 -0.77 -6.45
C GLU A 60 -3.80 0.59 -7.04
N ARG A 61 -4.49 1.46 -6.30
CA ARG A 61 -4.83 2.81 -6.79
C ARG A 61 -3.61 3.68 -7.11
N ARG A 62 -2.51 3.51 -6.37
CA ARG A 62 -1.27 4.25 -6.67
C ARG A 62 -0.64 3.77 -7.96
N ASP A 63 -0.57 2.45 -8.14
CA ASP A 63 0.02 1.84 -9.32
C ASP A 63 -0.81 2.14 -10.56
N GLU A 64 -2.15 2.07 -10.45
CA GLU A 64 -3.08 2.47 -11.53
C GLU A 64 -2.84 3.94 -11.92
N LYS A 65 -2.78 4.86 -10.96
CA LYS A 65 -2.52 6.28 -11.25
C LYS A 65 -1.17 6.50 -11.96
N VAL A 66 -0.12 5.82 -11.52
CA VAL A 66 1.21 5.94 -12.17
C VAL A 66 1.17 5.39 -13.59
N LYS A 67 0.43 4.31 -13.81
CA LYS A 67 0.24 3.73 -15.15
C LYS A 67 -0.56 4.67 -16.06
N GLU A 68 -1.66 5.25 -15.59
CA GLU A 68 -2.46 6.24 -16.32
C GLU A 68 -1.60 7.44 -16.73
N MET A 69 -0.81 8.01 -15.80
CA MET A 69 0.11 9.12 -16.12
C MET A 69 1.14 8.74 -17.19
N ASN A 70 1.70 7.52 -17.13
CA ASN A 70 2.65 7.05 -18.13
C ASN A 70 2.00 6.89 -19.51
N GLU A 71 0.77 6.38 -19.57
CA GLU A 71 -0.02 6.28 -20.80
C GLU A 71 -0.31 7.67 -21.39
N GLU A 72 -0.72 8.63 -20.55
CA GLU A 72 -0.91 10.04 -20.95
C GLU A 72 0.38 10.68 -21.47
N ASP A 73 1.50 10.47 -20.78
CA ASP A 73 2.82 10.96 -21.19
C ASP A 73 3.24 10.34 -22.53
N ALA A 74 3.06 9.03 -22.70
CA ALA A 74 3.33 8.34 -23.96
C ALA A 74 2.47 8.86 -25.12
N LEU A 75 1.18 9.10 -24.87
CA LEU A 75 0.26 9.70 -25.86
C LEU A 75 0.65 11.13 -26.20
N SER A 76 1.01 11.94 -25.22
CA SER A 76 1.49 13.32 -25.43
C SER A 76 2.77 13.34 -26.26
N MET A 77 3.68 12.40 -26.02
CA MET A 77 4.92 12.25 -26.76
C MET A 77 4.69 11.78 -28.19
N ILE A 78 3.62 11.01 -28.47
CA ILE A 78 3.21 10.63 -29.83
C ILE A 78 2.54 11.80 -30.54
N ASN A 79 1.65 12.52 -29.85
CA ASN A 79 0.90 13.64 -30.43
C ASN A 79 1.78 14.87 -30.69
N ASN A 80 2.80 15.10 -29.86
CA ASN A 80 3.72 16.23 -29.98
C ASN A 80 5.00 15.89 -30.77
N ARG A 81 5.00 14.80 -31.56
CA ARG A 81 6.15 14.53 -32.46
C ARG A 81 6.18 15.57 -33.57
N ARG A 82 7.32 16.24 -33.72
CA ARG A 82 7.59 17.06 -34.90
C ARG A 82 7.48 16.17 -36.14
N LYS A 83 6.72 16.60 -37.14
CA LYS A 83 6.74 15.97 -38.47
C LYS A 83 8.10 16.28 -39.10
N VAL A 84 8.87 15.23 -39.38
CA VAL A 84 10.22 15.34 -39.91
C VAL A 84 10.17 15.01 -41.41
N ASP A 85 10.55 15.95 -42.25
CA ASP A 85 10.80 15.71 -43.68
C ASP A 85 12.30 15.49 -43.89
N ILE A 86 12.66 14.38 -44.52
CA ILE A 86 14.05 13.95 -44.74
C ILE A 86 14.84 15.01 -45.49
N LYS A 87 14.20 15.69 -46.46
CA LYS A 87 14.88 16.70 -47.28
C LYS A 87 15.23 17.95 -46.47
N ASP A 88 14.30 18.45 -45.66
CA ASP A 88 14.51 19.64 -44.84
C ASP A 88 15.52 19.39 -43.73
N GLU A 89 15.49 18.22 -43.08
CA GLU A 89 16.52 17.86 -42.09
C GLU A 89 17.91 17.72 -42.72
N TYR A 90 18.01 17.18 -43.94
CA TYR A 90 19.29 17.04 -44.63
C TYR A 90 19.98 18.40 -44.80
N TYR A 91 19.26 19.40 -45.32
CA TYR A 91 19.82 20.74 -45.47
C TYR A 91 20.06 21.45 -44.14
N LYS A 92 19.21 21.23 -43.14
CA LYS A 92 19.42 21.77 -41.79
C LYS A 92 20.67 21.18 -41.13
N LEU A 93 20.88 19.88 -41.25
CA LEU A 93 22.06 19.18 -40.73
C LEU A 93 23.31 19.62 -41.48
N GLN A 94 23.24 19.80 -42.80
CA GLN A 94 24.35 20.33 -43.57
C GLN A 94 24.71 21.76 -43.11
N GLY A 95 23.72 22.63 -42.91
CA GLY A 95 23.97 23.98 -42.38
C GLY A 95 24.55 23.99 -40.97
N LEU A 96 24.09 23.10 -40.09
CA LEU A 96 24.69 22.91 -38.76
C LEU A 96 26.12 22.35 -38.85
N LEU A 97 26.41 21.49 -39.83
CA LEU A 97 27.75 20.93 -40.03
C LEU A 97 28.74 22.03 -40.47
N GLU A 98 28.30 22.88 -41.40
CA GLU A 98 29.06 24.05 -41.88
C GLU A 98 29.26 25.08 -40.75
N GLU A 99 28.25 25.32 -39.91
CA GLU A 99 28.34 26.23 -38.76
C GLU A 99 29.24 25.68 -37.63
N HIS A 100 29.33 24.37 -37.50
CA HIS A 100 30.11 23.70 -36.46
C HIS A 100 31.48 23.22 -36.92
N GLU A 101 32.05 23.70 -38.04
CA GLU A 101 33.41 23.31 -38.44
C GLU A 101 34.48 23.68 -37.38
N ASP A 102 34.26 24.77 -36.64
CA ASP A 102 35.15 25.27 -35.59
C ASP A 102 34.88 24.67 -34.19
N TRP A 103 34.18 23.53 -34.10
CA TRP A 103 33.89 22.91 -32.81
C TRP A 103 35.16 22.33 -32.18
N GLU A 104 35.53 22.84 -31.01
CA GLU A 104 36.61 22.26 -30.20
C GLU A 104 36.04 21.64 -28.92
N PRO A 105 36.45 20.41 -28.57
CA PRO A 105 36.04 19.78 -27.32
C PRO A 105 36.63 20.55 -26.12
N LYS A 106 35.84 21.45 -25.54
CA LYS A 106 36.21 22.18 -24.33
C LYS A 106 36.06 21.29 -23.10
N ARG A 107 37.15 21.10 -22.36
CA ARG A 107 37.13 20.39 -21.07
C ARG A 107 36.24 21.16 -20.08
N VAL A 108 35.30 20.45 -19.47
CA VAL A 108 34.45 20.98 -18.39
C VAL A 108 35.32 21.38 -17.19
N GLU A 109 35.07 22.56 -16.64
CA GLU A 109 35.76 23.02 -15.43
C GLU A 109 35.40 22.15 -14.23
N ARG A 110 36.38 21.93 -13.35
CA ARG A 110 36.18 21.15 -12.13
C ARG A 110 35.24 21.89 -11.19
N LEU A 111 34.36 21.18 -10.49
CA LEU A 111 33.57 21.80 -9.43
C LEU A 111 34.48 22.35 -8.32
N PRO A 112 34.12 23.49 -7.69
CA PRO A 112 34.92 24.07 -6.62
C PRO A 112 35.01 23.11 -5.43
N GLY A 113 36.23 22.71 -5.07
CA GLY A 113 36.52 21.88 -3.90
C GLY A 113 36.86 20.40 -4.16
N GLU A 114 36.89 19.96 -5.41
CA GLU A 114 37.26 18.58 -5.74
C GLU A 114 38.79 18.41 -5.82
N SER A 115 39.34 17.43 -5.08
CA SER A 115 40.79 17.21 -4.97
C SER A 115 41.39 16.80 -6.31
N GLU A 116 42.53 17.41 -6.66
CA GLU A 116 43.30 16.98 -7.82
C GLU A 116 43.84 15.58 -7.52
N ASN A 117 43.35 14.54 -8.21
CA ASN A 117 43.93 13.19 -8.14
C ASN A 117 45.37 13.21 -8.67
N LYS A 118 46.29 13.73 -7.88
CA LYS A 118 47.73 13.54 -7.95
C LYS A 118 48.06 12.60 -6.80
N TRP A 119 48.47 11.39 -7.16
CA TRP A 119 49.10 10.45 -6.25
C TRP A 119 50.49 10.98 -5.86
#